data_AF-A0A2V6KNF9-F1
#
_entry.id   AF-A0A2V6KNF9-F1
#
_cell.length_a   1.000
_cell.length_b   1.000
_cell.length_c   1.000
_cell.angle_alpha   90.00
_cell.angle_beta   90.00
_cell.angle_gamma   90.00
#
_symmetry.space_group_name_H-M   'P 1'
#
loop_
_entity.id
_entity.type
_entity.pdbx_description
1 polymer ?
#
loop_
_entity_poly.entity_id
_entity_poly.type
_entity_poly.pdbx_seq_one_letter_code
_entity_poly.pdbx_strand_id
1 'polypeptide(L)' 'MFSKRAKPIKCLSPLNLIDQHKIRIGACAWSFEDWRGSFHPSDLPESQWLEFYANYFPAVEVDSTFYAAPAE' A
#
# COMPACT_ATOMS: atom_id res chain seq x y z
N MET A 1 24.92 8.25 -52.40
CA MET A 1 24.92 7.02 -51.55
C MET A 1 25.26 7.42 -50.14
N PHE A 2 24.35 7.28 -49.16
CA PHE A 2 24.60 6.97 -47.73
C PHE A 2 23.23 6.94 -47.04
N SER A 3 22.59 5.77 -47.04
CA SER A 3 21.33 5.54 -46.33
C SER A 3 21.62 5.46 -44.83
N LYS A 4 21.22 6.49 -44.07
CA LYS A 4 21.21 6.43 -42.60
C LYS A 4 20.07 5.50 -42.18
N ARG A 5 20.36 4.21 -41.94
CA ARG A 5 19.40 3.33 -41.28
C ARG A 5 19.29 3.74 -39.82
N ALA A 6 18.15 4.28 -39.42
CA ALA A 6 17.80 4.38 -38.01
C ALA A 6 17.76 2.96 -37.43
N LYS A 7 18.50 2.72 -36.35
CA LYS A 7 18.39 1.45 -35.59
C LYS A 7 16.98 1.42 -34.98
N PRO A 8 16.23 0.31 -35.13
CA PRO A 8 14.93 0.22 -34.50
C PRO A 8 15.11 0.36 -33.00
N ILE A 9 14.33 1.26 -32.39
CA ILE A 9 14.17 1.29 -30.94
C ILE A 9 13.58 -0.08 -30.61
N LYS A 10 14.38 -0.96 -30.00
CA LYS A 10 13.84 -2.18 -29.40
C LYS A 10 12.78 -1.70 -28.42
N CYS A 11 11.53 -2.07 -28.66
CA CYS A 11 10.48 -1.97 -27.66
C CYS A 11 11.08 -2.58 -26.39
N LEU A 12 11.31 -1.74 -25.38
CA LEU A 12 11.75 -2.20 -24.07
C LEU A 12 10.73 -3.27 -23.69
N SER A 13 11.21 -4.47 -23.36
CA SER A 13 10.38 -5.54 -22.80
C SER A 13 9.40 -4.93 -21.80
N PRO A 14 8.13 -5.40 -21.73
CA PRO A 14 7.20 -4.89 -20.72
C PRO A 14 7.94 -4.90 -19.40
N LEU A 15 8.06 -3.73 -18.77
CA LEU A 15 8.70 -3.58 -17.47
C LEU A 15 8.17 -4.72 -16.62
N ASN A 16 9.04 -5.66 -16.27
CA ASN A 16 8.70 -6.71 -15.34
C ASN A 16 8.62 -6.06 -13.97
N LEU A 17 7.53 -5.32 -13.73
CA LEU A 17 7.24 -4.59 -12.50
C LEU A 17 7.14 -5.55 -11.30
N ILE A 18 7.04 -6.85 -11.57
CA ILE A 18 7.01 -7.91 -10.57
C ILE A 18 8.39 -8.11 -9.92
N ASP A 19 9.47 -7.67 -10.58
CA ASP A 19 10.87 -7.84 -10.11
C ASP A 19 11.47 -6.55 -9.51
N GLN A 20 10.73 -5.44 -9.52
CA GLN A 20 11.20 -4.16 -8.98
C GLN A 20 10.28 -3.67 -7.85
N HIS A 21 10.61 -4.11 -6.64
CA HIS A 21 10.07 -3.64 -5.36
C HIS A 21 8.60 -4.04 -5.11
N LYS A 22 8.35 -4.80 -4.04
CA LYS A 22 7.00 -5.18 -3.62
C LYS A 22 6.19 -3.91 -3.34
N ILE A 23 5.33 -3.51 -4.27
CA ILE A 23 4.35 -2.44 -4.05
C ILE A 23 3.43 -2.89 -2.92
N ARG A 24 3.39 -2.13 -1.83
CA ARG A 24 2.49 -2.34 -0.70
C ARG A 24 1.41 -1.27 -0.74
N ILE A 25 0.17 -1.69 -0.62
CA ILE A 25 -1.00 -0.81 -0.63
C ILE A 25 -1.63 -0.86 0.76
N GLY A 26 -2.07 0.31 1.22
CA GLY A 26 -2.69 0.50 2.52
C GLY A 26 -3.52 1.78 2.55
N ALA A 27 -4.20 2.01 3.67
CA ALA A 27 -4.95 3.22 3.96
C ALA A 27 -4.14 4.20 4.83
N CYS A 28 -4.64 5.43 4.94
CA CYS A 28 -4.04 6.47 5.78
C CYS A 28 -4.27 6.27 7.29
N ALA A 29 -5.15 5.33 7.66
CA ALA A 29 -5.43 4.91 9.04
C ALA A 29 -6.14 3.55 9.03
N TRP A 30 -6.35 2.96 10.20
CA TRP A 30 -7.09 1.70 10.38
C TRP A 30 -8.34 1.83 11.26
N SER A 31 -8.52 2.97 11.92
CA SER A 31 -9.44 3.14 13.06
C SER A 31 -10.63 4.06 12.79
N PHE A 32 -11.18 4.04 11.58
CA PHE A 32 -12.40 4.79 11.26
C PHE A 32 -13.64 4.05 11.76
N GLU A 33 -14.47 4.71 12.58
CA GLU A 33 -15.70 4.12 13.15
C GLU A 33 -16.69 3.68 12.06
N ASP A 34 -16.79 4.44 10.97
CA ASP A 34 -17.65 4.13 9.80
C ASP A 34 -17.29 2.79 9.12
N TRP A 35 -16.12 2.22 9.42
CA TRP A 35 -15.72 0.91 8.91
C TRP A 35 -16.34 -0.24 9.71
N ARG A 36 -16.91 0.01 10.89
CA ARG A 36 -17.60 -1.00 11.69
C ARG A 36 -18.85 -1.49 10.93
N GLY A 37 -18.99 -2.81 10.85
CA GLY A 37 -20.04 -3.49 10.08
C GLY A 37 -19.83 -3.56 8.57
N SER A 38 -18.99 -2.69 7.99
CA SER A 38 -18.68 -2.69 6.55
C SER A 38 -17.37 -3.42 6.23
N PHE A 39 -16.35 -3.19 7.06
CA PHE A 39 -15.02 -3.80 6.95
C PHE A 39 -14.65 -4.53 8.25
N HIS A 40 -14.75 -3.85 9.40
CA HIS A 40 -14.56 -4.47 10.70
C HIS A 40 -15.85 -5.19 11.14
N PRO A 41 -15.78 -6.40 11.72
CA PRO A 41 -16.95 -7.02 12.35
C PRO A 41 -17.58 -6.10 13.40
N SER A 42 -18.90 -6.09 13.50
CA SER A 42 -19.62 -5.13 14.35
C SER A 42 -19.31 -5.26 15.85
N ASP A 43 -18.93 -6.45 16.28
CA ASP A 43 -18.59 -6.82 17.65
C ASP A 43 -17.07 -6.85 17.93
N LEU A 44 -16.24 -6.51 16.94
CA LEU A 44 -14.78 -6.52 17.10
C LEU A 44 -14.32 -5.35 17.99
N PRO A 45 -13.61 -5.61 19.11
CA PRO A 45 -13.05 -4.55 19.93
C PRO A 45 -12.05 -3.67 19.15
N GLU A 46 -12.09 -2.36 19.38
CA GLU A 46 -11.20 -1.38 18.72
C GLU A 46 -9.72 -1.69 18.88
N SER A 47 -9.33 -2.25 20.04
CA SER A 47 -7.94 -2.67 20.30
C SER A 47 -7.43 -3.76 19.35
N GLN A 48 -8.33 -4.48 18.68
CA GLN A 48 -8.00 -5.54 17.71
C GLN A 48 -8.10 -5.08 16.25
N TRP A 49 -8.50 -3.83 16.00
CA TRP A 49 -8.74 -3.36 14.63
C TRP A 49 -7.48 -3.35 13.77
N LEU A 50 -6.33 -3.00 14.34
CA LEU A 50 -5.06 -3.04 13.59
C LEU A 50 -4.66 -4.47 13.23
N GLU A 51 -4.84 -5.41 14.16
CA GLU A 51 -4.58 -6.84 13.92
C GLU A 51 -5.51 -7.39 12.85
N PHE A 52 -6.80 -7.06 12.91
CA PHE A 52 -7.77 -7.42 11.88
C PHE A 52 -7.38 -6.84 10.52
N TYR A 53 -7.11 -5.54 10.45
CA TYR A 53 -6.70 -4.83 9.23
C TYR A 53 -5.45 -5.45 8.58
N ALA A 54 -4.47 -5.87 9.38
CA ALA A 54 -3.21 -6.48 8.91
C ALA A 54 -3.41 -7.81 8.16
N ASN A 55 -4.56 -8.47 8.32
CA ASN A 55 -4.90 -9.66 7.53
C ASN A 55 -5.26 -9.34 6.07
N TYR A 56 -5.59 -8.08 5.75
CA TYR A 56 -6.05 -7.66 4.42
C TYR A 56 -5.04 -6.75 3.71
N PHE A 57 -4.40 -5.84 4.45
CA PHE A 57 -3.50 -4.84 3.89
C PHE A 57 -2.09 -4.95 4.50
N PRO A 58 -1.04 -5.00 3.67
CA PRO A 58 0.34 -5.14 4.13
C PRO A 58 0.99 -3.84 4.62
N ALA A 59 0.26 -2.72 4.62
CA ALA A 59 0.76 -1.40 5.03
C ALA A 59 -0.37 -0.51 5.55
N VAL A 60 0.00 0.48 6.37
CA VAL A 60 -0.86 1.57 6.85
C VAL A 60 0.02 2.79 7.12
N GLU A 61 -0.52 3.98 6.90
CA GLU A 61 0.10 5.22 7.36
C GLU A 61 -0.19 5.44 8.86
N VAL A 62 0.72 6.09 9.57
CA VAL A 62 0.55 6.47 10.98
C VAL A 62 0.98 7.92 11.14
N ASP A 63 0.06 8.79 11.56
CA ASP A 63 0.29 10.24 11.75
C ASP A 63 0.26 10.67 13.22
N SER A 64 -0.04 9.75 14.15
CA SER A 64 -0.16 10.03 15.59
C SER A 64 1.10 10.67 16.20
N THR A 65 2.27 10.37 15.63
CA THR A 65 3.56 10.92 16.04
C THR A 65 3.71 12.42 15.82
N PHE A 66 2.85 13.02 14.97
CA PHE A 66 2.76 14.46 14.84
C PHE A 66 2.28 15.14 16.13
N TYR A 67 1.43 14.45 16.90
CA TYR A 67 0.82 15.00 18.12
C TYR A 67 1.59 14.61 19.40
N ALA A 68 2.15 13.40 19.45
CA ALA A 68 2.96 12.94 20.58
C ALA A 68 3.83 11.74 20.19
N ALA A 69 5.01 11.62 20.81
CA ALA A 69 5.81 10.41 20.68
C ALA A 69 5.09 9.20 21.33
N PRO A 70 5.18 8.00 20.73
CA PRO A 70 4.63 6.79 21.33
C PRO A 70 5.39 6.42 22.61
N ALA A 71 4.70 5.78 23.54
CA ALA A 71 5.34 5.11 24.67
C ALA A 71 5.97 3.79 24.19
N GLU A 72 7.09 3.40 24.80
CA GLU A 72 7.74 2.11 24.62
C GLU A 72 7.08 1.02 25.48
#